data_AF-A0AAD9IL31-F1
#
_entry.id   AF-A0AAD9IL31-F1
#
_cell.length_a   1.000
_cell.length_b   1.000
_cell.length_c   1.000
_cell.angle_alpha   90.00
_cell.angle_beta   90.00
_cell.angle_gamma   90.00
#
_symmetry.space_group_name_H-M   'P 1'
#
loop_
_entity.id
_entity.type
_entity.pdbx_description
1 polymer ?
#
loop_
_entity_poly.entity_id
_entity_poly.type
_entity_poly.pdbx_seq_one_letter_code
_entity_poly.pdbx_strand_id
1 'polypeptide(L)' 'MLDVPLKEYIRSLDEAAPPSEKFIIAELDDSNLFVKTAKAAFVEAKVKEFTNSLHYTKPEGIAGREG' A
#
# COMPACT_ATOMS: atom_id res chain seq x y z
N MET A 1 -9.93 9.18 1.03
CA MET A 1 -9.59 9.38 -0.39
C MET A 1 -8.28 8.63 -0.61
N LEU A 2 -8.24 7.68 -1.54
CA LEU A 2 -7.06 6.87 -1.81
C LEU A 2 -6.26 7.58 -2.91
N ASP A 3 -5.01 7.97 -2.62
CA ASP A 3 -4.14 8.61 -3.61
C ASP A 3 -3.89 7.67 -4.80
N VAL A 4 -3.81 8.22 -6.02
CA VAL A 4 -3.64 7.46 -7.28
C VAL A 4 -2.48 6.42 -7.21
N PRO A 5 -1.30 6.73 -6.63
CA PRO A 5 -0.21 5.75 -6.50
C PRO A 5 -0.58 4.55 -5.62
N LEU A 6 -1.43 4.77 -4.61
CA LEU A 6 -1.85 3.73 -3.68
C LEU A 6 -2.85 2.77 -4.33
N LYS A 7 -3.71 3.27 -5.22
CA LYS A 7 -4.65 2.45 -5.97
C LYS A 7 -3.91 1.52 -6.93
N GLU A 8 -2.95 2.07 -7.68
CA GLU A 8 -2.10 1.28 -8.59
C GLU A 8 -1.27 0.25 -7.82
N TYR A 9 -0.76 0.59 -6.63
CA TYR A 9 -0.08 -0.38 -5.78
C TYR A 9 -1.00 -1.54 -5.36
N ILE A 10 -2.23 -1.25 -4.92
CA ILE A 10 -3.19 -2.31 -4.55
C ILE A 10 -3.57 -3.17 -5.77
N ARG A 11 -3.74 -2.56 -6.95
CA ARG A 11 -3.98 -3.31 -8.20
C ARG A 11 -2.81 -4.24 -8.53
N SER A 12 -1.58 -3.75 -8.39
CA SER A 12 -0.38 -4.57 -8.63
C SER A 12 -0.29 -5.79 -7.70
N LEU A 13 -0.73 -5.65 -6.44
CA LEU A 13 -0.79 -6.77 -5.50
C LEU A 13 -1.85 -7.82 -5.89
N ASP A 14 -2.97 -7.39 -6.46
CA ASP A 14 -4.01 -8.31 -6.96
C ASP A 14 -3.59 -9.01 -8.26
N GLU A 15 -2.89 -8.31 -9.15
CA GLU A 15 -2.36 -8.88 -10.39
C GLU A 15 -1.23 -9.88 -10.13
N ALA A 16 -0.39 -9.63 -9.12
CA ALA A 16 0.65 -10.56 -8.70
C ALA A 16 0.10 -11.78 -7.94
N ALA A 17 -1.14 -11.71 -7.44
CA ALA A 17 -1.76 -12.81 -6.71
C ALA A 17 -2.27 -13.90 -7.66
N PRO A 18 -2.17 -15.19 -7.28
CA PRO A 18 -2.78 -16.26 -8.05
C PRO A 18 -4.31 -16.11 -8.12
N PRO A 19 -4.98 -16.68 -9.14
CA PRO A 19 -6.43 -16.47 -9.37
C PRO A 19 -7.31 -16.76 -8.15
N SER A 20 -6.96 -17.78 -7.36
CA SER A 20 -7.66 -18.15 -6.12
C SER A 20 -7.51 -17.14 -4.99
N GLU A 21 -6.48 -16.29 -5.06
CA GLU A 21 -6.14 -15.31 -4.04
C GLU A 21 -6.42 -13.86 -4.44
N LYS A 22 -6.88 -13.63 -5.68
CA LYS A 22 -7.39 -12.33 -6.10
C LYS A 22 -8.47 -11.83 -5.14
N PHE A 23 -8.37 -10.56 -4.80
CA PHE A 23 -9.13 -9.93 -3.74
C PHE A 23 -9.84 -8.65 -4.17
N ILE A 24 -9.53 -8.08 -5.34
CA ILE A 24 -10.31 -7.00 -5.94
C ILE A 24 -11.56 -7.60 -6.59
N ILE A 25 -12.72 -7.12 -6.18
CA ILE A 25 -14.04 -7.53 -6.68
C ILE A 25 -14.50 -6.57 -7.78
N ALA A 26 -14.36 -5.27 -7.54
CA ALA A 26 -14.74 -4.21 -8.47
C ALA A 26 -14.00 -2.91 -8.15
N GLU A 27 -13.87 -2.04 -9.14
CA GLU A 27 -13.49 -0.65 -8.95
C GLU A 27 -14.76 0.19 -8.88
N LEU A 28 -14.94 0.95 -7.79
CA LEU A 28 -16.12 1.80 -7.63
C LEU A 28 -15.91 3.13 -8.36
N ASP A 29 -14.75 3.75 -8.16
CA ASP A 29 -14.37 5.03 -8.76
C ASP A 29 -12.85 5.13 -8.89
N ASP A 30 -12.34 6.27 -9.37
CA ASP A 30 -10.91 6.58 -9.46
C ASP A 30 -10.14 6.45 -8.14
N SER A 31 -10.82 6.57 -6.99
CA SER A 31 -10.19 6.48 -5.66
C SER A 31 -10.76 5.38 -4.76
N ASN A 32 -11.65 4.53 -5.27
CA ASN A 32 -12.37 3.55 -4.44
C ASN A 32 -12.29 2.16 -5.07
N LEU A 33 -11.86 1.17 -4.27
CA LEU A 33 -11.79 -0.24 -4.65
C LEU A 33 -12.68 -1.07 -3.72
N PHE A 34 -13.39 -2.04 -4.30
CA PHE A 34 -14.15 -3.04 -3.57
C PHE A 34 -13.30 -4.30 -3.42
N VAL A 35 -12.93 -4.64 -2.18
CA VAL A 35 -12.07 -5.78 -1.88
C VAL A 35 -12.76 -6.82 -1.01
N LYS A 36 -12.34 -8.09 -1.12
CA LYS A 36 -12.82 -9.18 -0.25
C LYS A 36 -12.48 -8.87 1.21
N THR A 37 -13.47 -8.92 2.10
CA THR A 37 -13.32 -8.64 3.54
C THR A 37 -12.22 -9.47 4.20
N ALA A 38 -12.07 -10.74 3.79
CA ALA A 38 -11.02 -11.63 4.29
C ALA A 38 -9.59 -11.15 4.02
N LYS A 39 -9.40 -10.25 3.03
CA LYS A 39 -8.11 -9.69 2.64
C LYS A 39 -8.00 -8.20 3.00
N ALA A 40 -9.02 -7.61 3.63
CA ALA A 40 -8.99 -6.20 4.06
C ALA A 40 -7.80 -5.91 4.97
N ALA A 41 -7.60 -6.72 6.01
CA ALA A 41 -6.46 -6.58 6.93
C ALA A 41 -5.09 -6.73 6.23
N PHE A 42 -5.00 -7.57 5.21
CA PHE A 42 -3.78 -7.73 4.41
C PHE A 42 -3.50 -6.48 3.57
N VAL A 43 -4.52 -5.96 2.90
CA VAL A 43 -4.43 -4.73 2.10
C VAL A 43 -4.06 -3.54 3.00
N GLU A 44 -4.70 -3.40 4.16
CA GLU A 44 -4.37 -2.34 5.14
C GLU A 44 -2.92 -2.41 5.62
N ALA A 45 -2.41 -3.62 5.92
CA ALA A 45 -1.02 -3.80 6.31
C ALA A 45 -0.06 -3.36 5.18
N LYS A 46 -0.31 -3.80 3.94
CA LYS A 46 0.52 -3.45 2.78
C LYS A 46 0.48 -1.98 2.43
N VAL A 47 -0.69 -1.37 2.50
CA VAL A 47 -0.88 0.08 2.34
C VAL A 47 -0.07 0.82 3.40
N LYS A 48 -0.14 0.41 4.67
CA LYS A 48 0.63 1.03 5.75
C LYS A 48 2.14 0.91 5.53
N GLU A 49 2.62 -0.25 5.10
CA GLU A 49 4.02 -0.47 4.74
C GLU A 49 4.46 0.45 3.58
N PHE A 50 3.64 0.54 2.52
CA PHE A 50 3.93 1.37 1.35
C PHE A 50 3.94 2.85 1.70
N THR A 51 2.94 3.34 2.45
CA THR A 51 2.90 4.74 2.91
C THR A 51 4.08 5.07 3.83
N ASN A 52 4.49 4.15 4.70
CA ASN A 52 5.69 4.33 5.52
C ASN A 52 6.96 4.40 4.66
N SER A 53 7.07 3.55 3.63
CA SER A 53 8.19 3.59 2.69
C SER A 53 8.24 4.86 1.84
N LEU A 54 7.09 5.50 1.56
CA LEU A 54 7.03 6.81 0.89
C LEU A 54 7.49 7.94 1.81
N HIS A 55 7.26 7.80 3.13
CA HIS A 55 7.79 8.69 4.14
C HIS A 55 9.25 8.32 4.47
N TYR A 56 10.18 8.78 3.63
CA TYR A 56 11.60 8.78 4.00
C TYR A 56 11.78 9.58 5.30
N THR A 57 11.98 8.87 6.40
CA THR A 57 12.49 9.48 7.63
C THR A 57 13.99 9.54 7.48
N LYS A 58 14.54 10.76 7.32
CA LYS A 58 15.99 10.99 7.34
C LYS A 58 16.56 10.28 8.58
N PRO A 59 17.60 9.44 8.47
CA PRO A 59 18.20 8.82 9.65
C PRO A 59 18.65 9.95 10.58
N GLU A 60 18.04 10.07 11.76
CA GLU A 60 18.46 10.96 12.85
C GLU A 60 19.74 10.40 13.48
N GLY A 61 20.83 10.34 12.71
CA GLY A 61 22.04 9.63 13.10
C GLY A 61 23.29 10.00 12.31
N ILE A 62 23.39 11.24 11.84
CA ILE A 62 24.68 11.88 11.54
C ILE A 62 24.61 13.32 12.04
N ALA A 63 24.33 13.48 13.33
CA ALA A 63 24.74 14.69 14.03
C ALA A 63 26.22 14.50 14.36
N GLY A 64 27.08 15.18 13.60
CA GLY A 64 28.50 15.15 13.81
C GLY A 64 28.90 15.49 15.25
N ARG A 65 29.98 14.88 15.69
CA ARG A 65 30.89 15.54 16.63
C ARG A 65 32.31 15.22 16.18
N GLU A 66 32.79 16.05 15.27
CA GLU A 66 34.19 16.46 15.30
C GLU A 66 34.44 17.11 16.68
N GLY A 67 35.52 16.74 17.33
CA GLY A 67 35.93 17.23 18.65
C GLY A 67 36.83 16.23 19.36
#